data_AF-A0LJ63-F1
#
_entry.id   AF-A0LJ63-F1
#
_cell.length_a   1.000
_cell.length_b   1.000
_cell.length_c   1.000
_cell.angle_alpha   90.00
_cell.angle_beta   90.00
_cell.angle_gamma   90.00
#
_symmetry.space_group_name_H-M   'P 1'
#
loop_
_entity.id
_entity.type
_entity.pdbx_description
1 polymer ?
#
loop_
_entity_poly.entity_id
_entity_poly.type
_entity_poly.pdbx_seq_one_letter_code
_entity_poly.pdbx_strand_id
1 'polypeptide(L)'
;MAVISMKQLLEAGVHFGHQTRRWNPKMKTYIFGARNGIYIIDLQRTVRLFHTAYQFVTQTVGSGEHVLFVGTKQQARDTIAEEAQRCGMYYINQRWLGGMLTNFKTIKLRVDRLKELDAMVEDGSINRFPKKEILQLMGEREKLEKNLGGIKNMARLPGALYVVDTQRENIAVLEANRLGIPVVAIVDTNCDPDLINYPIPGNDDAIRAIRLITSKVADACAEGRRRLEETEQADHDKEFTALEEVPAGQILKDEASGPIVEIVNPVAEAEEEQ
;
A
#
# COMPACT_ATOMS: atom_id res chain seq x y z
N MET A 1 -18.87 6.80 -12.16
CA MET A 1 -18.15 6.52 -13.43
C MET A 1 -17.47 5.17 -13.29
N ALA A 2 -17.48 4.30 -14.31
CA ALA A 2 -16.73 3.05 -14.23
C ALA A 2 -15.23 3.39 -14.13
N VAL A 3 -14.58 2.94 -13.05
CA VAL A 3 -13.16 3.25 -12.76
C VAL A 3 -12.24 2.80 -13.91
N ILE A 4 -12.60 1.68 -14.54
CA ILE A 4 -11.93 1.15 -15.73
C ILE A 4 -13.01 0.74 -16.75
N SER A 5 -12.83 1.15 -18.00
CA SER A 5 -13.68 0.70 -19.10
C SER A 5 -13.20 -0.64 -19.67
N MET A 6 -14.14 -1.45 -20.16
CA MET A 6 -13.80 -2.73 -20.82
C MET A 6 -12.90 -2.53 -22.05
N LYS A 7 -13.07 -1.41 -22.78
CA LYS A 7 -12.23 -1.04 -23.91
C LYS A 7 -10.75 -0.87 -23.49
N GLN A 8 -10.49 -0.19 -22.38
CA GLN A 8 -9.13 -0.02 -21.85
C GLN A 8 -8.51 -1.37 -21.44
N LEU A 9 -9.28 -2.26 -20.79
CA LEU A 9 -8.81 -3.61 -20.44
C LEU A 9 -8.43 -4.43 -21.68
N LEU A 10 -9.22 -4.30 -22.75
CA LEU A 10 -8.96 -4.98 -24.01
C LEU A 10 -7.68 -4.45 -24.68
N GLU A 11 -7.54 -3.12 -24.79
CA GLU A 11 -6.37 -2.45 -25.39
C GLU A 11 -5.07 -2.71 -24.62
N ALA A 12 -5.14 -2.81 -23.28
CA ALA A 12 -3.99 -3.14 -22.44
C ALA A 12 -3.61 -4.64 -22.49
N GLY A 13 -4.45 -5.50 -23.07
CA GLY A 13 -4.19 -6.94 -23.18
C GLY A 13 -4.48 -7.74 -21.91
N VAL A 14 -5.36 -7.26 -21.03
CA VAL A 14 -5.72 -7.90 -19.74
C VAL A 14 -6.43 -9.25 -19.94
N HIS A 15 -7.12 -9.44 -21.07
CA HIS A 15 -7.90 -10.63 -21.37
C HIS A 15 -7.06 -11.86 -21.74
N PHE A 16 -5.78 -11.69 -22.04
CA PHE A 16 -4.89 -12.82 -22.33
C PHE A 16 -4.45 -13.49 -21.02
N GLY A 17 -4.70 -14.79 -20.89
CA GLY A 17 -4.10 -15.60 -19.84
C GLY A 17 -2.91 -16.42 -20.34
N HIS A 18 -2.59 -17.49 -19.62
CA HIS A 18 -1.55 -18.45 -19.98
C HIS A 18 -2.04 -19.53 -20.96
N GLN A 19 -1.08 -20.36 -21.40
CA GLN A 19 -1.34 -21.54 -22.21
C GLN A 19 -2.25 -22.55 -21.49
N THR A 20 -3.09 -23.27 -22.25
CA THR A 20 -4.07 -24.22 -21.69
C THR A 20 -3.48 -25.32 -20.79
N ARG A 21 -2.20 -25.65 -20.98
CA ARG A 21 -1.48 -26.65 -20.18
C ARG A 21 -1.08 -26.18 -18.77
N ARG A 22 -1.05 -24.88 -18.52
CA ARG A 22 -0.57 -24.28 -17.25
C ARG A 22 -1.68 -23.82 -16.32
N TRP A 23 -2.94 -24.08 -16.66
CA TRP A 23 -4.06 -23.51 -15.93
C TRP A 23 -4.31 -24.21 -14.59
N ASN A 24 -4.84 -23.45 -13.65
CA ASN A 24 -5.43 -23.97 -12.43
C ASN A 24 -6.93 -24.23 -12.68
N PRO A 25 -7.44 -25.46 -12.46
CA PRO A 25 -8.86 -25.77 -12.65
C PRO A 25 -9.84 -24.88 -11.87
N LYS A 26 -9.41 -24.30 -10.74
CA LYS A 26 -10.22 -23.38 -9.94
C LYS A 26 -10.49 -22.05 -10.65
N MET A 27 -9.62 -21.65 -11.59
CA MET A 27 -9.81 -20.46 -12.42
C MET A 27 -10.89 -20.61 -13.50
N LYS A 28 -11.51 -21.79 -13.64
CA LYS A 28 -12.56 -22.06 -14.63
C LYS A 28 -13.71 -21.05 -14.62
N THR A 29 -14.06 -20.52 -13.45
CA THR A 29 -15.12 -19.52 -13.33
C THR A 29 -14.73 -18.16 -13.94
N TYR A 30 -13.46 -17.81 -13.98
CA TYR A 30 -12.98 -16.52 -14.50
C TYR A 30 -12.56 -16.56 -15.98
N ILE A 31 -12.55 -17.75 -16.58
CA ILE A 31 -12.14 -17.97 -17.97
C ILE A 31 -13.37 -17.93 -18.87
N PHE A 32 -13.34 -17.07 -19.88
CA PHE A 32 -14.38 -16.95 -20.91
C PHE A 32 -14.32 -18.10 -21.93
N GLY A 33 -13.11 -18.49 -22.35
CA GLY A 33 -12.89 -19.52 -23.35
C GLY A 33 -11.41 -19.69 -23.69
N ALA A 34 -11.10 -20.42 -24.76
CA ALA A 34 -9.73 -20.59 -25.25
C ALA A 34 -9.64 -20.32 -26.75
N ARG A 35 -8.55 -19.68 -27.20
CA ARG A 35 -8.25 -19.43 -28.61
C ARG A 35 -6.77 -19.65 -28.87
N ASN A 36 -6.43 -20.40 -29.91
CA ASN A 36 -5.04 -20.70 -30.31
C ASN A 36 -4.17 -21.24 -29.15
N GLY A 37 -4.75 -22.03 -28.24
CA GLY A 37 -4.04 -22.61 -27.10
C GLY A 37 -3.79 -21.66 -25.91
N ILE A 38 -4.37 -20.45 -25.93
CA ILE A 38 -4.32 -19.47 -24.83
C ILE A 38 -5.72 -19.32 -24.24
N TYR A 39 -5.84 -19.32 -22.91
CA TYR A 39 -7.09 -19.02 -22.23
C TYR A 39 -7.40 -17.51 -22.27
N ILE A 40 -8.66 -17.18 -22.49
CA ILE A 40 -9.18 -15.81 -22.49
C ILE A 40 -9.93 -15.59 -21.18
N ILE A 41 -9.55 -14.55 -20.45
CA ILE A 41 -10.17 -14.15 -19.18
C ILE A 41 -11.45 -13.35 -19.45
N ASP A 42 -12.49 -13.60 -18.66
CA ASP A 42 -13.77 -12.91 -18.75
C ASP A 42 -13.68 -11.48 -18.18
N LEU A 43 -13.53 -10.50 -19.08
CA LEU A 43 -13.44 -9.09 -18.72
C LEU A 43 -14.70 -8.55 -18.03
N GLN A 44 -15.88 -9.13 -18.24
CA GLN A 44 -17.09 -8.68 -17.53
C GLN A 44 -16.97 -8.97 -16.03
N ARG A 45 -16.44 -10.15 -15.69
CA ARG A 45 -16.12 -10.50 -14.30
C ARG A 45 -14.99 -9.64 -13.77
N THR A 46 -13.94 -9.40 -14.56
CA THR A 46 -12.83 -8.52 -14.18
C THR A 46 -13.32 -7.14 -13.78
N VAL A 47 -14.18 -6.49 -14.57
CA VAL A 47 -14.70 -5.15 -14.25
C VAL A 47 -15.47 -5.13 -12.93
N ARG A 48 -16.30 -6.15 -12.66
CA ARG A 48 -17.08 -6.25 -11.42
C ARG A 48 -16.18 -6.45 -10.21
N LEU A 49 -15.25 -7.40 -10.28
CA LEU A 49 -14.35 -7.72 -9.18
C LEU A 49 -13.33 -6.61 -8.93
N PHE A 50 -12.86 -5.95 -9.99
CA PHE A 50 -12.01 -4.78 -9.89
C PHE A 50 -12.72 -3.65 -9.13
N HIS A 51 -14.02 -3.44 -9.36
CA HIS A 51 -14.77 -2.44 -8.61
C HIS A 51 -14.84 -2.75 -7.11
N THR A 52 -15.08 -4.02 -6.75
CA THR A 52 -15.06 -4.48 -5.34
C THR A 52 -13.68 -4.29 -4.71
N ALA A 53 -12.61 -4.66 -5.42
CA ALA A 53 -11.25 -4.45 -4.97
C ALA A 53 -10.91 -2.96 -4.79
N TYR A 54 -11.33 -2.11 -5.73
CA TYR A 54 -11.13 -0.66 -5.67
C TYR A 54 -11.78 -0.07 -4.42
N GLN A 55 -13.05 -0.41 -4.15
CA GLN A 55 -13.77 0.05 -2.97
C GLN A 55 -13.09 -0.38 -1.67
N PHE A 56 -12.67 -1.64 -1.58
CA PHE A 56 -11.97 -2.19 -0.43
C PHE A 56 -10.65 -1.44 -0.16
N VAL A 57 -9.85 -1.19 -1.20
CA VAL A 57 -8.58 -0.46 -1.08
C VAL A 57 -8.82 0.98 -0.63
N THR A 58 -9.79 1.68 -1.23
CA THR A 58 -10.15 3.04 -0.83
C THR A 58 -10.61 3.11 0.63
N GLN A 59 -11.40 2.13 1.09
CA GLN A 59 -11.86 2.06 2.48
C GLN A 59 -10.71 1.77 3.45
N THR A 60 -9.83 0.83 3.11
CA THR A 60 -8.66 0.47 3.96
C THR A 60 -7.75 1.67 4.16
N VAL A 61 -7.44 2.40 3.09
CA VAL A 61 -6.61 3.61 3.21
C VAL A 61 -7.37 4.74 3.91
N GLY A 62 -8.68 4.85 3.67
CA GLY A 62 -9.54 5.82 4.37
C GLY A 62 -9.67 5.58 5.88
N SER A 63 -9.39 4.36 6.37
CA SER A 63 -9.32 4.07 7.81
C SER A 63 -7.92 4.28 8.40
N GLY A 64 -6.98 4.87 7.64
CA GLY A 64 -5.61 5.14 8.09
C GLY A 64 -4.65 3.95 7.96
N GLU A 65 -5.06 2.85 7.33
CA GLU A 65 -4.18 1.69 7.11
C GLU A 65 -3.36 1.82 5.81
N HIS A 66 -2.18 1.22 5.79
CA HIS A 66 -1.32 1.21 4.61
C HIS A 66 -1.53 -0.03 3.75
N VAL A 67 -1.39 0.13 2.44
CA VAL A 67 -1.40 -0.98 1.47
C VAL A 67 0.04 -1.26 1.05
N LEU A 68 0.49 -2.51 1.17
CA LEU A 68 1.81 -2.91 0.70
C LEU A 68 1.73 -3.45 -0.74
N PHE A 69 2.43 -2.82 -1.67
CA PHE A 69 2.48 -3.22 -3.07
C PHE A 69 3.60 -4.23 -3.31
N VAL A 70 3.29 -5.39 -3.90
CA VAL A 70 4.27 -6.47 -4.12
C VAL A 70 4.25 -6.91 -5.57
N GLY A 71 5.43 -6.94 -6.18
CA GLY A 71 5.63 -7.55 -7.50
C GLY A 71 7.10 -7.68 -7.86
N THR A 72 7.65 -8.89 -7.76
CA THR A 72 9.07 -9.14 -8.08
C THR A 72 9.31 -9.56 -9.53
N LYS A 73 8.24 -9.81 -10.28
CA LYS A 73 8.27 -10.15 -11.70
C LYS A 73 8.86 -8.99 -12.50
N GLN A 74 9.74 -9.28 -13.46
CA GLN A 74 10.49 -8.26 -14.21
C GLN A 74 9.57 -7.20 -14.83
N GLN A 75 8.42 -7.62 -15.36
CA GLN A 75 7.41 -6.78 -15.98
C GLN A 75 6.62 -5.90 -15.00
N ALA A 76 6.64 -6.23 -13.70
CA ALA A 76 5.91 -5.52 -12.65
C ALA A 76 6.81 -4.58 -11.82
N ARG A 77 8.13 -4.80 -11.76
CA ARG A 77 9.02 -4.15 -10.79
C ARG A 77 8.96 -2.63 -10.81
N ASP A 78 9.10 -2.05 -12.00
CA ASP A 78 9.17 -0.60 -12.18
C ASP A 78 7.80 0.03 -11.92
N THR A 79 6.75 -0.60 -12.45
CA THR A 79 5.36 -0.16 -12.23
C THR A 79 4.97 -0.17 -10.76
N ILE A 80 5.33 -1.21 -10.01
CA ILE A 80 5.03 -1.30 -8.57
C ILE A 80 5.73 -0.19 -7.79
N ALA A 81 7.01 0.07 -8.07
CA ALA A 81 7.75 1.12 -7.39
C ALA A 81 7.22 2.52 -7.73
N GLU A 82 7.03 2.83 -9.02
CA GLU A 82 6.53 4.12 -9.50
C GLU A 82 5.14 4.44 -8.92
N GLU A 83 4.21 3.50 -9.00
CA GLU A 83 2.83 3.71 -8.57
C GLU A 83 2.68 3.76 -7.04
N ALA A 84 3.44 2.94 -6.32
CA ALA A 84 3.45 2.99 -4.85
C ALA A 84 4.07 4.28 -4.33
N GLN A 85 5.17 4.75 -4.93
CA GLN A 85 5.77 6.04 -4.59
C GLN A 85 4.81 7.20 -4.91
N ARG A 86 4.16 7.16 -6.09
CA ARG A 86 3.15 8.15 -6.49
C ARG A 86 2.01 8.24 -5.48
N CYS A 87 1.51 7.11 -5.01
CA CYS A 87 0.44 7.09 -4.01
C CYS A 87 0.95 7.11 -2.58
N GLY A 88 2.24 7.28 -2.29
CA GLY A 88 2.81 7.35 -0.93
C GLY A 88 2.63 6.08 -0.09
N MET A 89 2.61 4.91 -0.73
CA MET A 89 2.48 3.60 -0.08
C MET A 89 3.81 2.83 -0.12
N TYR A 90 3.92 1.80 0.70
CA TYR A 90 5.11 0.94 0.75
C TYR A 90 5.11 -0.08 -0.38
N TYR A 91 6.30 -0.52 -0.79
CA TYR A 91 6.43 -1.49 -1.87
C TYR A 91 7.59 -2.48 -1.71
N ILE A 92 7.47 -3.62 -2.40
CA ILE A 92 8.52 -4.61 -2.60
C ILE A 92 8.53 -5.00 -4.09
N ASN A 93 9.57 -4.60 -4.81
CA ASN A 93 9.70 -4.82 -6.25
C ASN A 93 10.86 -5.74 -6.65
N GLN A 94 11.70 -6.20 -5.71
CA GLN A 94 12.90 -6.99 -6.04
C GLN A 94 12.78 -8.45 -5.63
N ARG A 95 12.70 -8.73 -4.32
CA ARG A 95 12.56 -10.07 -3.77
C ARG A 95 11.80 -10.02 -2.46
N TRP A 96 10.78 -10.86 -2.32
CA TRP A 96 10.17 -11.15 -1.03
C TRP A 96 11.13 -11.97 -0.15
N LEU A 97 11.50 -11.45 1.01
CA LEU A 97 12.24 -12.21 2.02
C LEU A 97 11.21 -12.94 2.89
N GLY A 98 11.32 -14.27 2.99
CA GLY A 98 10.43 -15.04 3.86
C GLY A 98 10.53 -14.53 5.31
N GLY A 99 9.38 -14.32 5.93
CA GLY A 99 9.28 -13.68 7.24
C GLY A 99 9.07 -12.17 7.20
N MET A 100 8.86 -11.57 6.02
CA MET A 100 8.64 -10.12 5.86
C MET A 100 7.48 -9.61 6.71
N LEU A 101 6.38 -10.36 6.78
CA LEU A 101 5.22 -10.01 7.60
C LEU A 101 5.22 -10.83 8.90
N THR A 102 5.45 -12.14 8.80
CA THR A 102 5.33 -13.06 9.94
C THR A 102 6.44 -12.90 10.98
N ASN A 103 7.63 -12.45 10.57
CA ASN A 103 8.77 -12.16 11.44
C ASN A 103 9.21 -10.69 11.29
N PHE A 104 8.23 -9.78 11.32
CA PHE A 104 8.45 -8.34 11.12
C PHE A 104 9.48 -7.75 12.10
N LYS A 105 9.57 -8.28 13.33
CA LYS A 105 10.59 -7.85 14.32
C LYS A 105 12.02 -8.01 13.79
N THR A 106 12.33 -9.13 13.14
CA THR A 106 13.68 -9.38 12.60
C THR A 106 13.95 -8.53 11.35
N ILE A 107 12.92 -8.30 10.54
CA ILE A 107 13.00 -7.46 9.34
C ILE A 107 13.22 -6.00 9.73
N LYS A 108 12.57 -5.53 10.80
CA LYS A 108 12.79 -4.19 11.35
C LYS A 108 14.26 -3.98 11.75
N LEU A 109 14.91 -4.96 12.38
CA LEU A 109 16.35 -4.89 12.69
C LEU A 109 17.22 -4.72 11.42
N ARG A 110 16.82 -5.32 10.28
CA ARG A 110 17.52 -5.14 9.00
C ARG A 110 17.25 -3.78 8.37
N VAL A 111 16.06 -3.22 8.55
CA VAL A 111 15.73 -1.84 8.16
C VAL A 111 16.50 -0.83 9.01
N ASP A 112 16.61 -1.07 10.32
CA ASP A 112 17.41 -0.23 11.22
C ASP A 112 18.90 -0.28 10.84
N ARG A 113 19.41 -1.47 10.50
CA ARG A 113 20.76 -1.64 9.93
C ARG A 113 20.96 -0.85 8.63
N LEU A 114 19.97 -0.80 7.75
CA LEU A 114 20.02 0.02 6.54
C LEU A 114 20.10 1.52 6.90
N LYS A 115 19.31 1.99 7.86
CA LYS A 115 19.36 3.38 8.34
C LYS A 115 20.70 3.74 8.95
N GLU A 116 21.31 2.82 9.73
CA GLU A 116 22.67 2.99 10.25
C GLU A 116 23.69 3.14 9.12
N LEU A 117 23.62 2.28 8.09
CA LEU A 117 24.54 2.32 6.95
C LEU A 117 24.37 3.60 6.12
N ASP A 118 23.14 4.07 5.92
CA ASP A 118 22.88 5.36 5.28
C ASP A 118 23.47 6.52 6.10
N ALA A 119 23.24 6.52 7.42
CA ALA A 119 23.80 7.54 8.31
C ALA A 119 25.34 7.56 8.28
N MET A 120 26.00 6.39 8.26
CA MET A 120 27.47 6.28 8.15
C MET A 120 28.04 6.80 6.81
N VAL A 121 27.23 6.74 5.75
CA VAL A 121 27.61 7.26 4.43
C VAL A 121 27.39 8.76 4.37
N GLU A 122 26.29 9.26 4.93
CA GLU A 122 25.94 10.68 4.98
C GLU A 122 26.88 11.48 5.89
N ASP A 123 27.25 10.96 7.07
CA ASP A 123 28.15 11.61 8.02
C ASP A 123 29.64 11.44 7.68
N GLY A 124 29.97 10.58 6.71
CA GLY A 124 31.34 10.27 6.30
C GLY A 124 32.13 9.39 7.28
N SER A 125 31.52 8.87 8.35
CA SER A 125 32.11 7.93 9.30
C SER A 125 32.56 6.63 8.63
N ILE A 126 31.96 6.27 7.49
CA ILE A 126 32.39 5.14 6.66
C ILE A 126 33.86 5.24 6.23
N ASN A 127 34.41 6.46 6.08
CA ASN A 127 35.79 6.67 5.65
C ASN A 127 36.84 6.31 6.72
N ARG A 128 36.41 6.01 7.95
CA ARG A 128 37.30 5.54 9.03
C ARG A 128 37.72 4.08 8.85
N PHE A 129 37.00 3.32 8.04
CA PHE A 129 37.26 1.91 7.82
C PHE A 129 38.28 1.67 6.69
N PRO A 130 39.01 0.54 6.69
CA PRO A 130 39.83 0.12 5.56
C PRO A 130 39.01 0.02 4.26
N LYS A 131 39.61 0.32 3.11
CA LYS A 131 38.93 0.28 1.79
C LYS A 131 38.18 -1.04 1.52
N LYS A 132 38.71 -2.16 1.99
CA LYS A 132 38.06 -3.48 1.86
C LYS A 132 36.74 -3.56 2.64
N GLU A 133 36.72 -3.01 3.85
CA GLU A 133 35.52 -2.98 4.70
C GLU A 133 34.50 -1.96 4.17
N ILE A 134 34.95 -0.81 3.69
CA ILE A 134 34.08 0.16 3.01
C ILE A 134 33.32 -0.51 1.87
N LEU A 135 34.01 -1.27 1.02
CA LEU A 135 33.38 -1.99 -0.09
C LEU A 135 32.35 -3.02 0.39
N GLN A 136 32.62 -3.71 1.50
CA GLN A 136 31.68 -4.65 2.11
C GLN A 136 30.44 -3.95 2.67
N LEU A 137 30.61 -2.83 3.38
CA LEU A 137 29.53 -2.02 3.94
C LEU A 137 28.67 -1.40 2.84
N MET A 138 29.28 -0.88 1.78
CA MET A 138 28.57 -0.37 0.60
C MET A 138 27.78 -1.48 -0.11
N GLY A 139 28.38 -2.67 -0.25
CA GLY A 139 27.69 -3.83 -0.82
C GLY A 139 26.55 -4.36 0.07
N GLU A 140 26.67 -4.27 1.40
CA GLU A 140 25.60 -4.57 2.35
C GLU A 140 24.45 -3.56 2.19
N ARG A 141 24.77 -2.26 2.19
CA ARG A 141 23.83 -1.16 2.00
C ARG A 141 23.05 -1.31 0.70
N GLU A 142 23.73 -1.51 -0.43
CA GLU A 142 23.08 -1.67 -1.74
C GLU A 142 22.10 -2.86 -1.74
N LYS A 143 22.49 -3.99 -1.15
CA LYS A 143 21.61 -5.17 -1.04
C LYS A 143 20.40 -4.93 -0.15
N LEU A 144 20.57 -4.21 0.97
CA LEU A 144 19.48 -3.89 1.86
C LEU A 144 18.54 -2.87 1.23
N GLU A 145 19.05 -1.79 0.66
CA GLU A 145 18.26 -0.76 -0.04
C GLU A 145 17.45 -1.38 -1.18
N LYS A 146 18.07 -2.24 -1.99
CA LYS A 146 17.40 -2.92 -3.10
C LYS A 146 16.21 -3.78 -2.64
N ASN A 147 16.32 -4.47 -1.49
CA ASN A 147 15.27 -5.40 -1.06
C ASN A 147 14.27 -4.78 -0.05
N LEU A 148 14.68 -3.78 0.72
CA LEU A 148 13.94 -3.22 1.86
C LEU A 148 13.66 -1.71 1.74
N GLY A 149 14.18 -1.02 0.71
CA GLY A 149 14.02 0.44 0.56
C GLY A 149 12.55 0.88 0.57
N GLY A 150 11.67 0.12 -0.11
CA GLY A 150 10.24 0.42 -0.15
C GLY A 150 9.48 0.20 1.16
N ILE A 151 10.07 -0.44 2.17
CA ILE A 151 9.50 -0.60 3.53
C ILE A 151 10.34 0.10 4.61
N LYS A 152 11.34 0.91 4.22
CA LYS A 152 12.27 1.59 5.15
C LYS A 152 11.55 2.44 6.22
N ASN A 153 10.43 3.03 5.84
CA ASN A 153 9.63 3.91 6.69
C ASN A 153 8.38 3.23 7.26
N MET A 154 8.24 1.90 7.10
CA MET A 154 7.07 1.16 7.58
C MET A 154 7.20 0.88 9.09
N ALA A 155 6.34 1.51 9.89
CA ALA A 155 6.39 1.38 11.36
C ALA A 155 5.60 0.18 11.89
N ARG A 156 4.48 -0.17 11.23
CA ARG A 156 3.55 -1.25 11.59
C ARG A 156 3.24 -2.11 10.36
N LEU A 157 2.63 -3.27 10.59
CA LEU A 157 2.18 -4.15 9.50
C LEU A 157 1.15 -3.42 8.61
N PRO A 158 1.09 -3.73 7.31
CA PRO A 158 0.09 -3.16 6.41
C PRO A 158 -1.30 -3.73 6.70
N GLY A 159 -2.35 -2.92 6.47
CA GLY A 159 -3.74 -3.36 6.60
C GLY A 159 -4.24 -4.14 5.38
N ALA A 160 -3.57 -4.03 4.23
CA ALA A 160 -3.84 -4.84 3.05
C ALA A 160 -2.59 -5.09 2.21
N LEU A 161 -2.60 -6.19 1.45
CA LEU A 161 -1.55 -6.55 0.51
C LEU A 161 -2.07 -6.47 -0.92
N TYR A 162 -1.38 -5.76 -1.80
CA TYR A 162 -1.62 -5.79 -3.24
C TYR A 162 -0.51 -6.58 -3.95
N VAL A 163 -0.87 -7.64 -4.67
CA VAL A 163 0.09 -8.59 -5.26
C VAL A 163 -0.09 -8.71 -6.77
N VAL A 164 1.01 -8.64 -7.51
CA VAL A 164 1.07 -9.01 -8.93
C VAL A 164 1.72 -10.39 -9.05
N ASP A 165 1.03 -11.32 -9.70
CA ASP A 165 1.45 -12.72 -9.88
C ASP A 165 1.56 -13.49 -8.54
N THR A 166 0.43 -14.03 -8.09
CA THR A 166 0.35 -14.80 -6.83
C THR A 166 1.12 -16.12 -6.87
N GLN A 167 1.37 -16.67 -8.07
CA GLN A 167 2.14 -17.89 -8.24
C GLN A 167 3.62 -17.63 -7.92
N ARG A 168 4.13 -16.46 -8.32
CA ARG A 168 5.50 -16.01 -8.02
C ARG A 168 5.65 -15.49 -6.59
N GLU A 169 4.66 -14.75 -6.09
CA GLU A 169 4.66 -14.16 -4.74
C GLU A 169 3.91 -15.02 -3.70
N ASN A 170 3.93 -16.35 -3.89
CA ASN A 170 3.17 -17.27 -3.05
C ASN A 170 3.52 -17.16 -1.55
N ILE A 171 4.79 -16.91 -1.22
CA ILE A 171 5.23 -16.73 0.16
C ILE A 171 4.56 -15.49 0.79
N ALA A 172 4.47 -14.38 0.05
CA ALA A 172 3.84 -13.15 0.53
C ALA A 172 2.35 -13.37 0.84
N VAL A 173 1.65 -14.05 -0.07
CA VAL A 173 0.23 -14.40 0.08
C VAL A 173 0.01 -15.31 1.30
N LEU A 174 0.84 -16.34 1.46
CA LEU A 174 0.74 -17.26 2.60
C LEU A 174 1.02 -16.58 3.95
N GLU A 175 2.00 -15.67 3.99
CA GLU A 175 2.28 -14.88 5.19
C GLU A 175 1.14 -13.93 5.54
N ALA A 176 0.58 -13.22 4.55
CA ALA A 176 -0.57 -12.35 4.74
C ALA A 176 -1.78 -13.12 5.26
N ASN A 177 -2.12 -14.25 4.63
CA ASN A 177 -3.22 -15.11 5.05
C ASN A 177 -3.04 -15.65 6.47
N ARG A 178 -1.81 -15.99 6.88
CA ARG A 178 -1.54 -16.44 8.26
C ARG A 178 -1.78 -15.34 9.30
N LEU A 179 -1.57 -14.08 8.94
CA LEU A 179 -1.78 -12.92 9.81
C LEU A 179 -3.18 -12.32 9.70
N GLY A 180 -4.03 -12.84 8.80
CA GLY A 180 -5.36 -12.28 8.53
C GLY A 180 -5.31 -10.95 7.76
N ILE A 181 -4.18 -10.64 7.10
CA ILE A 181 -4.07 -9.46 6.24
C ILE A 181 -4.77 -9.76 4.91
N PRO A 182 -5.82 -9.01 4.53
CA PRO A 182 -6.55 -9.23 3.29
C PRO A 182 -5.67 -8.99 2.06
N VAL A 183 -5.82 -9.88 1.07
CA VAL A 183 -5.03 -9.85 -0.17
C VAL A 183 -5.89 -9.44 -1.36
N VAL A 184 -5.43 -8.41 -2.06
CA VAL A 184 -5.91 -7.99 -3.38
C VAL A 184 -4.85 -8.43 -4.40
N ALA A 185 -5.22 -9.13 -5.46
CA ALA A 185 -4.20 -9.59 -6.41
C ALA A 185 -4.69 -9.66 -7.85
N ILE A 186 -3.78 -9.42 -8.79
CA ILE A 186 -3.97 -9.81 -10.18
C ILE A 186 -3.79 -11.32 -10.27
N VAL A 187 -4.85 -12.02 -10.69
CA VAL A 187 -4.85 -13.48 -10.84
C VAL A 187 -4.97 -13.85 -12.31
N ASP A 188 -3.93 -14.48 -12.84
CA ASP A 188 -3.98 -15.14 -14.14
C ASP A 188 -4.49 -16.59 -13.97
N THR A 189 -4.79 -17.23 -15.09
CA THR A 189 -5.29 -18.58 -15.28
C THR A 189 -4.50 -19.70 -14.58
N ASN A 190 -3.24 -19.49 -14.21
CA ASN A 190 -2.40 -20.44 -13.47
C ASN A 190 -2.45 -20.27 -11.94
N CYS A 191 -3.04 -19.19 -11.44
CA CYS A 191 -3.09 -18.86 -10.01
C CYS A 191 -4.21 -19.62 -9.27
N ASP A 192 -4.09 -19.79 -7.95
CA ASP A 192 -5.20 -20.27 -7.10
C ASP A 192 -6.00 -19.07 -6.57
N PRO A 193 -7.26 -18.87 -7.00
CA PRO A 193 -8.08 -17.74 -6.56
C PRO A 193 -8.54 -17.85 -5.10
N ASP A 194 -8.55 -19.06 -4.51
CA ASP A 194 -9.10 -19.27 -3.16
C ASP A 194 -8.24 -18.62 -2.06
N LEU A 195 -6.96 -18.37 -2.34
CA LEU A 195 -6.03 -17.74 -1.40
C LEU A 195 -6.15 -16.20 -1.37
N ILE A 196 -7.02 -15.63 -2.21
CA ILE A 196 -7.11 -14.19 -2.45
C ILE A 196 -8.50 -13.70 -2.08
N ASN A 197 -8.58 -12.70 -1.19
CA ASN A 197 -9.87 -12.13 -0.76
C ASN A 197 -10.53 -11.31 -1.86
N TYR A 198 -9.73 -10.55 -2.62
CA TYR A 198 -10.19 -9.67 -3.69
C TYR A 198 -9.45 -9.99 -5.00
N PRO A 199 -9.80 -11.08 -5.69
CA PRO A 199 -9.15 -11.48 -6.94
C PRO A 199 -9.55 -10.54 -8.08
N ILE A 200 -8.56 -10.07 -8.85
CA ILE A 200 -8.73 -9.30 -10.08
C ILE A 200 -8.27 -10.18 -11.24
N PRO A 201 -9.18 -10.88 -11.96
CA PRO A 201 -8.80 -11.71 -13.09
C PRO A 201 -8.16 -10.88 -14.19
N GLY A 202 -6.92 -11.18 -14.55
CA GLY A 202 -6.20 -10.43 -15.57
C GLY A 202 -4.81 -10.97 -15.87
N ASN A 203 -4.24 -10.45 -16.96
CA ASN A 203 -2.89 -10.75 -17.40
C ASN A 203 -1.83 -10.16 -16.46
N ASP A 204 -0.98 -11.02 -15.90
CA ASP A 204 0.15 -10.63 -15.04
C ASP A 204 1.52 -10.64 -15.76
N ASP A 205 1.56 -10.99 -17.05
CA ASP A 205 2.78 -11.02 -17.88
C ASP A 205 2.97 -9.72 -18.68
N ALA A 206 1.88 -9.06 -19.08
CA ALA A 206 1.94 -7.88 -19.93
C ALA A 206 2.14 -6.60 -19.11
N ILE A 207 3.22 -5.86 -19.39
CA ILE A 207 3.54 -4.58 -18.72
C ILE A 207 2.36 -3.60 -18.78
N ARG A 208 1.68 -3.51 -19.94
CA ARG A 208 0.52 -2.60 -20.12
C ARG A 208 -0.66 -2.99 -19.23
N ALA A 209 -0.93 -4.29 -19.09
CA ALA A 209 -2.00 -4.82 -18.25
C ALA A 209 -1.71 -4.55 -16.77
N ILE A 210 -0.50 -4.89 -16.32
CA ILE A 210 -0.05 -4.66 -14.94
C ILE A 210 -0.10 -3.16 -14.60
N ARG A 211 0.39 -2.30 -15.50
CA ARG A 211 0.37 -0.84 -15.32
C ARG A 211 -1.04 -0.26 -15.26
N LEU A 212 -1.94 -0.69 -16.14
CA LEU A 212 -3.34 -0.24 -16.11
C LEU A 212 -4.02 -0.59 -14.78
N ILE A 213 -3.91 -1.84 -14.32
CA ILE A 213 -4.57 -2.28 -13.09
C ILE A 213 -3.90 -1.61 -11.87
N THR A 214 -2.57 -1.63 -11.80
CA THR A 214 -1.81 -1.09 -10.66
C THR A 214 -1.99 0.41 -10.51
N SER A 215 -1.96 1.18 -11.60
CA SER A 215 -2.23 2.62 -11.56
C SER A 215 -3.60 2.94 -10.99
N LYS A 216 -4.61 2.12 -11.30
CA LYS A 216 -5.97 2.30 -10.79
C LYS A 216 -6.12 1.89 -9.33
N VAL A 217 -5.37 0.88 -8.87
CA VAL A 217 -5.26 0.56 -7.43
C VAL A 217 -4.52 1.68 -6.67
N ALA A 218 -3.50 2.28 -7.27
CA ALA A 218 -2.81 3.44 -6.70
C ALA A 218 -3.71 4.69 -6.66
N ASP A 219 -4.54 4.91 -7.68
CA ASP A 219 -5.60 5.95 -7.66
C ASP A 219 -6.58 5.71 -6.50
N ALA A 220 -6.97 4.45 -6.25
CA ALA A 220 -7.83 4.08 -5.12
C ALA A 220 -7.21 4.42 -3.76
N CYS A 221 -5.89 4.22 -3.62
CA CYS A 221 -5.12 4.58 -2.42
C CYS A 221 -5.07 6.10 -2.24
N ALA A 222 -4.80 6.85 -3.31
CA ALA A 222 -4.78 8.31 -3.26
C ALA A 222 -6.17 8.88 -2.91
N GLU A 223 -7.25 8.28 -3.43
CA GLU A 223 -8.61 8.64 -3.04
C GLU A 223 -8.88 8.35 -1.57
N GLY A 224 -8.49 7.18 -1.06
CA GLY A 224 -8.64 6.83 0.35
C GLY A 224 -7.90 7.80 1.27
N ARG A 225 -6.69 8.22 0.90
CA ARG A 225 -5.92 9.21 1.68
C ARG A 225 -6.64 10.56 1.74
N ARG A 226 -7.14 11.07 0.62
CA ARG A 226 -7.89 12.33 0.61
C ARG A 226 -9.11 12.28 1.55
N ARG A 227 -9.83 11.17 1.57
CA ARG A 227 -10.97 10.99 2.50
C ARG A 227 -10.54 10.99 3.96
N LEU A 228 -9.39 10.41 4.27
CA LEU A 228 -8.82 10.44 5.63
C LEU A 228 -8.48 11.88 6.02
N GLU A 229 -7.76 12.61 5.16
CA GLU A 229 -7.39 14.01 5.39
C GLU A 229 -8.64 14.90 5.58
N GLU A 230 -9.68 14.72 4.76
CA GLU A 230 -10.97 15.43 4.88
C GLU A 230 -11.67 15.11 6.22
N THR A 231 -11.60 13.87 6.69
CA THR A 231 -12.21 13.44 7.96
C THR A 231 -11.44 14.02 9.14
N GLU A 232 -10.10 13.96 9.12
CA GLU A 232 -9.23 14.53 10.14
C GLU A 232 -9.40 16.06 10.25
N GLN A 233 -9.51 16.76 9.12
CA GLN A 233 -9.79 18.20 9.11
C GLN A 233 -11.17 18.51 9.69
N ALA A 234 -12.20 17.75 9.31
CA ALA A 234 -13.56 17.97 9.82
C ALA A 234 -13.66 17.71 11.33
N ASP A 235 -12.86 16.80 11.88
CA ASP A 235 -12.84 16.54 13.32
C ASP A 235 -12.04 17.62 14.07
N HIS A 236 -10.93 18.11 13.50
CA HIS A 236 -10.20 19.26 14.03
C HIS A 236 -11.07 20.54 14.06
N ASP A 237 -11.84 20.80 13.01
CA ASP A 237 -12.73 21.97 12.94
C ASP A 237 -13.86 21.89 14.00
N LYS A 238 -14.39 20.69 14.28
CA LYS A 238 -15.38 20.47 15.35
C LYS A 238 -14.78 20.67 16.74
N GLU A 239 -13.56 20.17 16.98
CA GLU A 239 -12.86 20.38 18.26
C GLU A 239 -12.60 21.87 18.50
N PHE A 240 -12.18 22.61 17.47
CA PHE A 240 -11.98 24.05 17.55
C PHE A 240 -13.29 24.81 17.85
N THR A 241 -14.38 24.44 17.16
CA THR A 241 -15.71 25.05 17.41
C THR A 241 -16.20 24.75 18.83
N ALA A 242 -15.99 23.54 19.35
CA ALA A 242 -16.38 23.17 20.71
C ALA A 242 -15.58 23.92 21.80
N LEU A 243 -14.34 24.34 21.50
CA LEU A 243 -13.54 25.18 22.38
C LEU A 243 -13.98 26.65 22.37
N GLU A 244 -14.48 27.16 21.24
CA GLU A 244 -15.04 28.52 21.13
C GLU A 244 -16.43 28.67 21.76
N GLU A 245 -17.25 27.61 21.74
CA GLU A 245 -18.60 27.62 22.33
C GLU A 245 -18.63 27.45 23.86
N VAL A 246 -17.48 27.33 24.53
CA VAL A 246 -17.43 27.29 26.00
C VAL A 246 -17.82 28.66 26.56
N PRO A 247 -18.96 28.79 27.28
CA PRO A 247 -19.35 30.06 27.88
C PRO A 247 -18.31 30.46 28.93
N ALA A 248 -17.84 31.72 28.88
CA ALA A 248 -16.97 32.28 29.89
C ALA A 248 -17.60 32.12 31.29
N GLY A 249 -17.00 31.29 32.15
CA GLY A 249 -17.42 31.11 33.54
C GLY A 249 -17.68 29.67 34.03
N GLN A 250 -17.47 28.63 33.21
CA GLN A 250 -17.47 27.25 33.72
C GLN A 250 -16.10 26.82 34.21
N ILE A 251 -15.96 26.74 35.54
CA ILE A 251 -14.84 26.11 36.23
C ILE A 251 -14.95 24.60 36.02
N LEU A 252 -14.04 24.02 35.23
CA LEU A 252 -13.83 22.56 35.19
C LEU A 252 -13.30 22.13 36.56
N LYS A 253 -14.16 21.48 37.36
CA LYS A 253 -13.81 20.97 38.69
C LYS A 253 -12.82 19.82 38.61
N ASP A 254 -11.67 20.04 39.24
CA ASP A 254 -10.91 19.13 40.10
C ASP A 254 -10.65 17.70 39.59
N GLU A 255 -9.57 17.53 38.81
CA GLU A 255 -8.67 16.39 39.02
C GLU A 255 -7.41 16.86 39.74
N ALA A 256 -7.12 16.18 40.85
CA ALA A 256 -6.04 16.50 41.78
C ALA A 256 -4.67 16.56 41.08
N SER A 257 -3.94 17.66 41.31
CA SER A 257 -2.49 17.83 41.06
C SER A 257 -2.03 18.35 39.68
N GLY A 258 -2.74 19.31 39.07
CA GLY A 258 -2.24 20.10 37.93
C GLY A 258 -2.42 21.62 38.12
N PRO A 259 -1.62 22.48 37.44
CA PRO A 259 -1.77 23.94 37.53
C PRO A 259 -3.07 24.40 36.87
N ILE A 260 -3.73 25.38 37.50
CA ILE A 260 -4.98 25.99 37.03
C ILE A 260 -4.69 26.79 35.76
N VAL A 261 -5.37 26.46 34.65
CA VAL A 261 -5.34 27.25 33.42
C VAL A 261 -6.65 28.02 33.32
N GLU A 262 -6.59 29.34 33.55
CA GLU A 262 -7.69 30.25 33.24
C GLU A 262 -7.59 30.69 31.77
N ILE A 263 -8.68 30.53 31.03
CA ILE A 263 -8.82 31.08 29.68
C ILE A 263 -9.43 32.48 29.81
N VAL A 264 -8.65 33.52 29.52
CA VAL A 264 -9.12 34.91 29.47
C VAL A 264 -9.32 35.29 28.00
N ASN A 265 -10.57 35.43 27.57
CA ASN A 265 -10.86 36.06 26.28
C ASN A 265 -10.61 37.58 26.37
N PRO A 266 -10.08 38.21 25.32
CA PRO A 266 -9.89 39.65 25.29
C PRO A 266 -11.27 40.32 25.33
N VAL A 267 -11.45 41.20 26.31
CA VAL A 267 -12.63 42.07 26.42
C VAL A 267 -12.65 42.95 25.19
N ALA A 268 -13.71 42.84 24.38
CA ALA A 268 -13.99 43.81 23.33
C ALA A 268 -14.06 45.20 23.98
N GLU A 269 -13.13 46.08 23.63
CA GLU A 269 -13.18 47.49 24.00
C GLU A 269 -14.52 48.06 23.51
N ALA A 270 -15.42 48.28 24.46
CA ALA A 270 -16.64 49.01 24.23
C ALA A 270 -16.24 50.45 23.88
N GLU A 271 -16.50 50.85 22.64
CA GLU A 271 -16.53 52.24 22.21
C GLU A 271 -17.56 52.97 23.08
N GLU A 272 -17.09 53.71 24.09
CA GLU A 272 -17.90 54.71 24.80
C GLU A 272 -18.10 55.93 23.89
N GLU A 273 -19.37 56.30 23.78
CA GLU A 273 -19.95 57.40 23.02
C GLU A 273 -19.29 58.78 23.29
N GLN A 274 -19.06 59.52 22.21
CA GLN A 274 -19.22 60.99 22.13
C GLN A 274 -19.95 61.35 20.84
#